data_AF-H0E6L2-F1
#
_entry.id   AF-H0E6L2-F1
#
_cell.length_a   1.000
_cell.length_b   1.000
_cell.length_c   1.000
_cell.angle_alpha   90.00
_cell.angle_beta   90.00
_cell.angle_gamma   90.00
#
_symmetry.space_group_name_H-M   'P 1'
#
loop_
_entity.id
_entity.type
_entity.pdbx_description
1 polymer ?
#
loop_
_entity_poly.entity_id
_entity_poly.type
_entity_poly.pdbx_seq_one_letter_code
_entity_poly.pdbx_strand_id
1 'polypeptide(L)'
;MLLAAHRDLRSCPLVGELLARACALACEHCGFTRAMVLTVRGDYLTADGVDLLENPASDLLRRSVLVNPIPLRGWNEESALLRGGGRQGRSAPRSVVAEALSLHHYALGVIAPEDGSALAILVTDRPAGDVVAEDRANVEAFAQITAIALEQVVLRARMQELTSELRFLSGSVLGLVGEMTETPVSIPSHGRHGPIFARFGDSAARPTGGEVAKLLSPREHEIAQLLTRGRSNREIAEVLHLSPDSVKGNVARILRKLDAANRAEAVAKYLTASMAREGR
;
A
#
# COMPACT_ATOMS: atom_id res chain seq x y z
N MET A 1 14.96 24.51 10.63
CA MET A 1 15.46 23.13 10.60
C MET A 1 14.30 22.14 10.65
N LEU A 2 13.52 22.13 11.74
CA LEU A 2 12.36 21.25 11.94
C LEU A 2 11.27 21.35 10.84
N LEU A 3 11.06 22.52 10.24
CA LEU A 3 10.15 22.68 9.08
C LEU A 3 10.63 21.97 7.81
N ALA A 4 11.94 21.85 7.60
CA ALA A 4 12.50 21.12 6.46
C ALA A 4 12.33 19.62 6.67
N ALA A 5 12.68 19.12 7.86
CA ALA A 5 12.44 17.73 8.25
C ALA A 5 10.96 17.35 8.11
N HIS A 6 10.03 18.20 8.56
CA HIS A 6 8.60 17.97 8.39
C HIS A 6 8.20 17.88 6.90
N ARG A 7 8.71 18.77 6.04
CA ARG A 7 8.42 18.75 4.60
C ARG A 7 8.91 17.46 3.94
N ASP A 8 10.13 17.04 4.28
CA ASP A 8 10.73 15.82 3.73
C ASP A 8 9.92 14.58 4.15
N LEU A 9 9.56 14.48 5.43
CA LEU A 9 8.71 13.38 5.92
C LEU A 9 7.34 13.35 5.24
N ARG A 10 6.71 14.50 5.00
CA ARG A 10 5.41 14.60 4.30
C ARG A 10 5.44 14.15 2.84
N SER A 11 6.63 14.11 2.22
CA SER A 11 6.79 13.72 0.83
C SER A 11 6.78 12.20 0.65
N CYS A 12 7.03 11.45 1.73
CA CYS A 12 7.02 9.99 1.70
C CYS A 12 5.61 9.44 1.41
N PRO A 13 5.46 8.54 0.43
CA PRO A 13 4.18 7.95 0.05
C PRO A 13 3.70 6.86 1.02
N LEU A 14 4.63 6.20 1.73
CA LEU A 14 4.36 5.04 2.57
C LEU A 14 4.81 5.28 4.01
N VAL A 15 4.10 4.64 4.96
CA VAL A 15 4.41 4.73 6.39
C VAL A 15 5.81 4.20 6.70
N GLY A 16 6.21 3.05 6.13
CA GLY A 16 7.51 2.45 6.39
C GLY A 16 8.68 3.30 5.92
N GLU A 17 8.54 3.93 4.75
CA GLU A 17 9.51 4.87 4.20
C GLU A 17 9.62 6.13 5.06
N LEU A 18 8.49 6.67 5.51
CA LEU A 18 8.46 7.82 6.42
C LEU A 18 9.18 7.52 7.72
N LEU A 19 8.90 6.38 8.36
CA LEU A 19 9.53 6.01 9.63
C LEU A 19 11.04 5.75 9.46
N ALA A 20 11.46 5.11 8.37
CA ALA A 20 12.88 4.92 8.06
C ALA A 20 13.59 6.26 7.83
N ARG A 21 12.96 7.18 7.08
CA ARG A 21 13.50 8.53 6.84
C ARG A 21 13.55 9.36 8.11
N ALA A 22 12.57 9.22 9.01
CA ALA A 22 12.56 9.87 10.31
C ALA A 22 13.76 9.44 11.17
N CYS A 23 14.20 8.19 11.08
CA CYS A 23 15.39 7.73 11.79
C CYS A 23 16.66 8.44 11.30
N ALA A 24 16.85 8.58 9.99
CA ALA A 24 18.00 9.28 9.42
C ALA A 24 18.01 10.75 9.86
N LEU A 25 16.87 11.43 9.74
CA LEU A 25 16.70 12.83 10.13
C LEU A 25 16.85 13.04 11.65
N ALA A 26 16.43 12.08 12.48
CA ALA A 26 16.61 12.14 13.93
C ALA A 26 18.11 12.12 14.30
N CYS A 27 18.92 11.27 13.65
CA CYS A 27 20.37 11.29 13.86
C CYS A 27 20.98 12.65 13.48
N GLU A 28 20.60 13.20 12.33
CA GLU A 28 21.11 14.48 11.82
C GLU A 28 20.74 15.67 12.71
N HIS A 29 19.51 15.69 13.24
CA HIS A 29 18.97 16.86 13.95
C HIS A 29 19.06 16.77 15.48
N CYS A 30 19.09 15.57 16.05
CA CYS A 30 19.12 15.38 17.50
C CYS A 30 20.53 15.05 18.03
N GLY A 31 21.54 14.89 17.17
CA GLY A 31 22.93 14.65 17.61
C GLY A 31 23.19 13.23 18.12
N PHE A 32 22.42 12.25 17.62
CA PHE A 32 22.58 10.83 17.93
C PHE A 32 23.19 10.08 16.75
N THR A 33 23.90 8.99 17.04
CA THR A 33 24.57 8.21 15.99
C THR A 33 23.64 7.17 15.37
N ARG A 34 22.73 6.63 16.19
CA ARG A 34 21.78 5.59 15.80
C ARG A 34 20.37 6.03 16.19
N ALA A 35 19.42 5.64 15.36
CA ALA A 35 18.01 5.85 15.58
C ALA A 35 17.21 4.74 14.93
N MET A 36 16.12 4.33 15.58
CA MET A 36 15.14 3.42 15.02
C MET A 36 13.75 3.77 15.57
N VAL A 37 12.70 3.34 14.87
CA VAL A 37 11.32 3.45 15.37
C VAL A 37 10.81 2.07 15.73
N LEU A 38 10.19 1.95 16.90
CA LEU A 38 9.51 0.74 17.36
C LEU A 38 8.00 1.01 17.43
N THR A 39 7.21 0.24 16.69
CA THR A 39 5.74 0.35 16.67
C THR A 39 5.12 -0.46 17.79
N VAL A 40 4.02 0.06 18.35
CA VAL A 40 3.25 -0.60 19.42
C VAL A 40 2.25 -1.58 18.79
N ARG A 41 2.31 -2.85 19.18
CA ARG A 41 1.38 -3.91 18.75
C ARG A 41 0.87 -4.68 19.96
N GLY A 42 -0.29 -4.26 20.48
CA GLY A 42 -0.83 -4.80 21.72
C GLY A 42 0.15 -4.56 22.87
N ASP A 43 0.60 -5.64 23.51
CA ASP A 43 1.53 -5.59 24.64
C ASP A 43 3.00 -5.75 24.22
N TYR A 44 3.35 -5.49 22.96
CA TYR A 44 4.72 -5.62 22.44
C TYR A 44 5.14 -4.40 21.62
N LEU A 45 6.43 -4.09 21.69
CA LEU A 45 7.13 -3.21 20.77
C LEU A 45 7.79 -4.07 19.69
N THR A 46 7.53 -3.72 18.44
CA THR A 46 8.13 -4.38 17.28
C THR A 46 8.73 -3.34 16.34
N ALA A 47 9.63 -3.75 15.47
CA ALA A 47 10.11 -2.91 14.37
C ALA A 47 9.36 -3.18 13.06
N ASP A 48 8.21 -3.87 13.14
CA ASP A 48 7.37 -4.15 11.99
C ASP A 48 6.79 -2.87 11.39
N GLY A 49 6.72 -2.82 10.07
CA GLY A 49 6.30 -1.64 9.31
C GLY A 49 7.34 -0.54 9.18
N VAL A 50 8.61 -0.77 9.56
CA VAL A 50 9.73 0.14 9.28
C VAL A 50 10.64 -0.46 8.22
N ASP A 51 10.90 0.31 7.16
CA ASP A 51 11.77 -0.11 6.05
C ASP A 51 13.25 -0.17 6.47
N LEU A 52 14.10 -0.63 5.54
CA LEU A 52 15.55 -0.72 5.74
C LEU A 52 16.13 0.64 6.16
N LEU A 53 16.87 0.67 7.27
CA LEU A 53 17.53 1.90 7.73
C LEU A 53 18.85 2.11 7.00
N GLU A 54 19.14 3.36 6.63
CA GLU A 54 20.38 3.73 5.93
C GLU A 54 21.63 3.43 6.78
N ASN A 55 21.55 3.61 8.10
CA ASN A 55 22.63 3.27 9.02
C ASN A 55 22.62 1.76 9.33
N PRO A 56 23.68 1.00 8.97
CA PRO A 56 23.74 -0.44 9.20
C PRO A 56 23.65 -0.84 10.68
N ALA A 57 24.20 -0.03 11.58
CA ALA A 57 24.16 -0.32 13.01
C ALA A 57 22.74 -0.13 13.57
N SER A 58 22.01 0.88 13.09
CA SER A 58 20.59 1.04 13.39
C SER A 58 19.76 -0.10 12.82
N ASP A 59 20.02 -0.50 11.56
CA ASP A 59 19.28 -1.59 10.91
C ASP A 59 19.50 -2.95 11.58
N LEU A 60 20.71 -3.22 12.08
CA LEU A 60 20.99 -4.43 12.86
C LEU A 60 20.14 -4.50 14.14
N LEU A 61 20.00 -3.39 14.87
CA LEU A 61 19.13 -3.34 16.05
C LEU A 61 17.65 -3.44 15.67
N ARG A 62 17.23 -2.79 14.57
CA ARG A 62 15.87 -2.95 14.04
C ARG A 62 15.55 -4.43 13.75
N ARG A 63 16.48 -5.14 13.10
CA ARG A 63 16.33 -6.57 12.77
C ARG A 63 16.32 -7.45 14.01
N SER A 64 17.07 -7.12 15.07
CA SER A 64 17.02 -7.89 16.31
C SER A 64 15.64 -7.78 16.98
N VAL A 65 15.03 -6.59 16.97
CA VAL A 65 13.66 -6.39 17.51
C VAL A 65 12.59 -7.03 16.63
N LEU A 66 12.78 -7.08 15.30
CA LEU A 66 11.88 -7.83 14.42
C LEU A 66 11.85 -9.33 14.76
N VAL A 67 13.02 -9.91 15.05
CA VAL A 67 13.14 -11.34 15.41
C VAL A 67 12.66 -11.59 16.84
N ASN A 68 12.93 -10.65 17.75
CA ASN A 68 12.57 -10.75 19.16
C ASN A 68 11.85 -9.48 19.65
N PRO A 69 10.52 -9.39 19.43
CA PRO A 69 9.73 -8.24 19.88
C PRO A 69 9.84 -8.02 21.39
N ILE A 70 9.90 -6.75 21.80
CA ILE A 70 10.14 -6.37 23.18
C ILE A 70 8.80 -6.29 23.92
N PRO A 71 8.56 -7.10 24.98
CA PRO A 71 7.29 -7.09 25.68
C PRO A 71 7.14 -5.83 26.55
N LEU A 72 6.00 -5.14 26.41
CA LEU A 72 5.57 -4.05 27.29
C LEU A 72 5.01 -4.64 28.59
N ARG A 73 5.90 -5.01 29.52
CA ARG A 73 5.50 -5.55 30.83
C ARG A 73 5.38 -4.43 31.87
N GLY A 74 4.19 -4.23 32.45
CA GLY A 74 4.01 -3.55 33.75
C GLY A 74 4.24 -2.03 33.81
N TRP A 75 4.85 -1.57 34.91
CA TRP A 75 5.20 -0.16 35.21
C TRP A 75 6.65 0.13 34.75
N ASN A 76 6.90 0.15 33.44
CA ASN A 76 8.19 0.52 32.84
C ASN A 76 8.19 1.95 32.25
N GLU A 77 9.38 2.47 31.91
CA GLU A 77 9.55 3.83 31.36
C GLU A 77 8.70 4.01 30.10
N GLU A 78 8.69 3.01 29.22
CA GLU A 78 7.91 3.02 27.98
C GLU A 78 6.41 3.07 28.25
N SER A 79 5.88 2.26 29.17
CA SER A 79 4.45 2.31 29.50
C SER A 79 4.05 3.58 30.24
N ALA A 80 4.99 4.27 30.91
CA ALA A 80 4.74 5.60 31.47
C ALA A 80 4.71 6.67 30.38
N LEU A 81 5.64 6.59 29.43
CA LEU A 81 5.70 7.46 28.24
C LEU A 81 4.45 7.30 27.35
N LEU A 82 4.04 6.06 27.05
CA LEU A 82 2.85 5.77 26.23
C LEU A 82 1.53 6.22 26.89
N ARG A 83 1.48 6.37 28.22
CA ARG A 83 0.29 6.82 28.97
C ARG A 83 0.21 8.35 29.15
N GLY A 84 1.09 9.12 28.49
CA GLY A 84 1.15 10.57 28.61
C GLY A 84 1.65 11.08 29.97
N GLY A 85 2.27 10.19 30.76
CA GLY A 85 2.68 10.44 32.14
C GLY A 85 4.15 10.81 32.27
N GLY A 86 4.58 11.92 31.68
CA GLY A 86 5.90 12.51 31.92
C GLY A 86 6.00 13.14 33.32
N ARG A 87 6.05 12.34 34.39
CA ARG A 87 6.45 12.85 35.72
C ARG A 87 7.94 12.56 35.97
N GLN A 88 8.78 13.51 35.58
CA GLN A 88 10.09 13.71 36.18
C GLN A 88 9.92 13.88 37.70
N GLY A 89 10.49 12.97 38.49
CA GLY A 89 10.57 13.21 39.95
C GLY A 89 10.77 12.02 40.86
N ARG A 90 10.63 10.77 40.41
CA ARG A 90 11.01 9.59 41.21
C ARG A 90 11.67 8.59 40.27
N SER A 91 12.88 8.15 40.61
CA SER A 91 13.74 7.19 39.89
C SER A 91 12.98 6.44 38.80
N ALA A 92 13.18 6.84 37.54
CA ALA A 92 12.46 6.26 36.42
C ALA A 92 12.66 4.74 36.43
N PRO A 93 11.61 3.93 36.31
CA PRO A 93 11.75 2.48 36.19
C PRO A 93 12.66 2.15 35.00
N ARG A 94 13.40 1.02 35.08
CA ARG A 94 14.31 0.61 34.00
C ARG A 94 13.56 0.55 32.66
N SER A 95 14.12 1.19 31.63
CA SER A 95 13.64 1.07 30.25
C SER A 95 13.84 -0.36 29.76
N VAL A 96 12.74 -1.01 29.36
CA VAL A 96 12.80 -2.36 28.80
C VAL A 96 13.45 -2.33 27.41
N VAL A 97 13.31 -1.21 26.69
CA VAL A 97 13.97 -1.01 25.39
C VAL A 97 15.49 -0.90 25.57
N ALA A 98 15.95 -0.06 26.50
CA ALA A 98 17.36 0.10 26.77
C ALA A 98 18.00 -1.20 27.29
N GLU A 99 17.29 -1.97 28.11
CA GLU A 99 17.75 -3.28 28.57
C GLU A 99 17.83 -4.29 27.42
N ALA A 100 16.77 -4.43 26.62
CA ALA A 100 16.71 -5.37 25.51
C ALA A 100 17.76 -5.06 24.42
N LEU A 101 18.05 -3.78 24.20
CA LEU A 101 18.99 -3.30 23.19
C LEU A 101 20.38 -2.96 23.74
N SER A 102 20.61 -3.17 25.05
CA SER A 102 21.85 -2.82 25.75
C SER A 102 22.31 -1.38 25.48
N LEU A 103 21.38 -0.42 25.60
CA LEU A 103 21.64 1.00 25.36
C LEU A 103 22.08 1.68 26.65
N HIS A 104 23.15 2.49 26.57
CA HIS A 104 23.72 3.20 27.71
C HIS A 104 23.50 4.71 27.65
N HIS A 105 23.56 5.31 26.45
CA HIS A 105 23.35 6.74 26.24
C HIS A 105 22.22 6.93 25.22
N TYR A 106 20.98 6.90 25.72
CA TYR A 106 19.78 6.89 24.87
C TYR A 106 18.79 7.99 25.24
N ALA A 107 17.96 8.35 24.27
CA ALA A 107 16.77 9.15 24.45
C ALA A 107 15.60 8.52 23.68
N LEU A 108 14.41 8.59 24.28
CA LEU A 108 13.18 8.06 23.73
C LEU A 108 12.22 9.21 23.44
N GLY A 109 11.55 9.16 22.29
CA GLY A 109 10.49 10.09 21.91
C GLY A 109 9.23 9.33 21.55
N VAL A 110 8.07 9.74 22.06
CA VAL A 110 6.80 9.09 21.72
C VAL A 110 6.23 9.70 20.44
N ILE A 111 5.93 8.84 19.48
CA ILE A 111 5.20 9.19 18.26
C ILE A 111 3.73 8.83 18.51
N ALA A 112 2.99 9.80 19.03
CA ALA A 112 1.56 9.71 19.28
C ALA A 112 0.82 10.76 18.44
N PRO A 113 -0.24 10.39 17.69
CA PRO A 113 -1.16 11.33 17.08
C PRO A 113 -1.87 12.20 18.14
N GLU A 114 -2.55 13.25 17.69
CA GLU A 114 -3.38 14.11 18.53
C GLU A 114 -4.51 13.36 19.27
N ASP A 115 -4.93 12.19 18.76
CA ASP A 115 -5.92 11.33 19.43
C ASP A 115 -5.38 10.65 20.70
N GLY A 116 -4.08 10.81 20.99
CA GLY A 116 -3.41 10.30 22.18
C GLY A 116 -3.07 8.81 22.13
N SER A 117 -3.32 8.12 21.00
CA SER A 117 -2.96 6.72 20.84
C SER A 117 -1.49 6.60 20.47
N ALA A 118 -0.62 6.26 21.43
CA ALA A 118 0.80 6.14 21.11
C ALA A 118 1.06 5.02 20.09
N LEU A 119 1.44 5.40 18.88
CA LEU A 119 1.61 4.48 17.74
C LEU A 119 3.00 3.85 17.73
N ALA A 120 4.01 4.63 18.11
CA ALA A 120 5.39 4.20 18.06
C ALA A 120 6.29 4.97 19.04
N ILE A 121 7.47 4.42 19.28
CA ILE A 121 8.54 5.04 20.07
C ILE A 121 9.75 5.21 19.15
N LEU A 122 10.23 6.45 19.04
CA LEU A 122 11.52 6.78 18.46
C LEU A 122 12.60 6.49 19.50
N VAL A 123 13.50 5.56 19.17
CA VAL A 123 14.63 5.18 20.01
C VAL A 123 15.88 5.77 19.37
N THR A 124 16.62 6.56 20.13
CA THR A 124 17.89 7.16 19.68
C THR A 124 19.00 6.83 20.65
N ASP A 125 20.20 6.56 20.14
CA ASP A 125 21.35 6.28 20.97
C ASP A 125 22.67 6.78 20.37
N ARG A 126 23.66 6.94 21.24
CA ARG A 126 25.04 7.26 20.87
C ARG A 126 26.02 6.39 21.65
N PRO A 127 27.22 6.11 21.09
CA PRO A 127 28.19 5.23 21.73
C PRO A 127 28.81 5.82 23.00
N ALA A 128 28.85 7.16 23.12
CA ALA A 128 29.41 7.87 24.26
C ALA A 128 28.76 9.25 24.43
N GLY A 129 28.85 9.79 25.64
CA GLY A 129 28.41 11.14 25.99
C GLY A 129 27.09 11.18 26.76
N ASP A 130 27.04 12.00 27.79
CA ASP A 130 25.89 12.08 28.71
C ASP A 130 24.68 12.68 28.02
N VAL A 131 23.54 11.98 28.05
CA VAL A 131 22.29 12.48 27.49
C VAL A 131 21.67 13.48 28.46
N VAL A 132 21.71 14.77 28.11
CA VAL A 132 21.18 15.85 28.93
C VAL A 132 19.67 16.05 28.72
N ALA A 133 19.04 16.92 29.51
CA ALA A 133 17.62 17.21 29.36
C ALA A 133 17.28 17.83 28.00
N GLU A 134 18.18 18.65 27.46
CA GLU A 134 18.03 19.28 26.14
C GLU A 134 18.03 18.24 25.00
N ASP A 135 18.91 17.23 25.06
CA ASP A 135 18.91 16.12 24.10
C ASP A 135 17.56 15.39 24.08
N ARG A 136 16.99 15.12 25.26
CA ARG A 136 15.66 14.46 25.39
C ARG A 136 14.55 15.33 24.83
N ALA A 137 14.57 16.64 25.14
CA ALA A 137 13.59 17.59 24.61
C ALA A 137 13.66 17.68 23.08
N ASN A 138 14.85 17.65 22.50
CA ASN A 138 15.05 17.64 21.05
C ASN A 138 14.47 16.39 20.39
N VAL A 139 14.71 15.20 20.99
CA VAL A 139 14.15 13.93 20.50
C VAL A 139 12.63 13.91 20.63
N GLU A 140 12.09 14.41 21.73
CA GLU A 140 10.64 14.50 21.96
C GLU A 140 9.95 15.44 20.94
N ALA A 141 10.51 16.63 20.73
CA ALA A 141 10.02 17.57 19.71
C ALA A 141 10.08 16.97 18.30
N PHE A 142 11.15 16.23 17.98
CA PHE A 142 11.27 15.55 16.69
C PHE A 142 10.24 14.40 16.54
N ALA A 143 9.98 13.64 17.61
CA ALA A 143 8.97 12.60 17.60
C ALA A 143 7.56 13.17 17.37
N GLN A 144 7.24 14.34 17.93
CA GLN A 144 5.98 15.05 17.65
C GLN A 144 5.85 15.44 16.17
N ILE A 145 6.91 15.98 15.56
CA ILE A 145 6.91 16.33 14.13
C ILE A 145 6.69 15.08 13.25
N THR A 146 7.30 13.97 13.65
CA THR A 146 7.14 12.68 12.99
C THR A 146 5.70 12.18 13.11
N ALA A 147 5.06 12.36 14.27
CA ALA A 147 3.66 12.00 14.48
C ALA A 147 2.72 12.78 13.57
N ILE A 148 2.89 14.11 13.48
CA ILE A 148 2.08 14.96 12.59
C ILE A 148 2.26 14.55 11.12
N ALA A 149 3.49 14.20 10.70
CA ALA A 149 3.74 13.72 9.34
C ALA A 149 3.08 12.35 9.09
N LEU A 150 3.15 11.45 10.07
CA LEU A 150 2.57 10.12 10.01
C LEU A 150 1.04 10.17 9.89
N GLU A 151 0.37 10.99 10.69
CA GLU A 151 -1.08 11.20 10.61
C GLU A 151 -1.54 11.50 9.19
N GLN A 152 -0.80 12.34 8.48
CA GLN A 152 -1.19 12.75 7.14
C GLN A 152 -0.96 11.66 6.10
N VAL A 153 0.08 10.84 6.25
CA VAL A 153 0.27 9.67 5.39
C VAL A 153 -0.83 8.65 5.63
N VAL A 154 -1.19 8.39 6.89
CA VAL A 154 -2.31 7.51 7.26
C VAL A 154 -3.64 8.03 6.72
N LEU A 155 -3.92 9.33 6.90
CA LEU A 155 -5.13 9.98 6.36
C LEU A 155 -5.17 9.91 4.83
N ARG A 156 -4.05 10.16 4.15
CA ARG A 156 -3.97 10.02 2.68
C ARG A 156 -4.21 8.58 2.22
N ALA A 157 -3.59 7.60 2.88
CA ALA A 157 -3.79 6.19 2.57
C ALA A 157 -5.26 5.78 2.77
N ARG A 158 -5.88 6.22 3.87
CA ARG A 158 -7.30 5.97 4.15
C ARG A 158 -8.23 6.63 3.14
N MET A 159 -7.94 7.88 2.76
CA MET A 159 -8.67 8.58 1.71
C MET A 159 -8.55 7.88 0.34
N GLN A 160 -7.36 7.36 0.01
CA GLN A 160 -7.15 6.59 -1.22
C GLN A 160 -7.90 5.27 -1.20
N GLU A 161 -7.93 4.57 -0.06
CA GLU A 161 -8.71 3.35 0.14
C GLU A 161 -10.21 3.63 -0.03
N LEU A 162 -10.76 4.61 0.68
CA LEU A 162 -12.17 4.99 0.58
C LEU A 162 -12.55 5.43 -0.85
N THR A 163 -11.69 6.19 -1.52
CA THR A 163 -11.92 6.61 -2.91
C THR A 163 -11.91 5.40 -3.86
N SER A 164 -11.06 4.41 -3.59
CA SER A 164 -10.98 3.18 -4.39
C SER A 164 -12.23 2.31 -4.19
N GLU A 165 -12.70 2.20 -2.95
CA GLU A 165 -13.94 1.51 -2.60
C GLU A 165 -15.17 2.20 -3.19
N LEU A 166 -15.26 3.54 -3.11
CA LEU A 166 -16.32 4.32 -3.76
C LEU A 166 -16.31 4.16 -5.28
N ARG A 167 -15.13 4.16 -5.92
CA ARG A 167 -15.04 3.88 -7.36
C ARG A 167 -15.52 2.47 -7.70
N PHE A 168 -15.18 1.49 -6.86
CA PHE A 168 -15.61 0.11 -7.04
C PHE A 168 -17.14 -0.05 -6.89
N LEU A 169 -17.72 0.53 -5.83
CA LEU A 169 -19.16 0.53 -5.59
C LEU A 169 -19.92 1.29 -6.68
N SER A 170 -19.43 2.47 -7.08
CA SER A 170 -20.01 3.26 -8.17
C SER A 170 -19.99 2.50 -9.50
N GLY A 171 -18.87 1.85 -9.82
CA GLY A 171 -18.78 0.97 -10.99
C GLY A 171 -19.75 -0.21 -10.92
N SER A 172 -19.97 -0.77 -9.73
CA SER A 172 -20.92 -1.86 -9.51
C SER A 172 -22.38 -1.39 -9.66
N VAL A 173 -22.73 -0.23 -9.12
CA VAL A 173 -24.06 0.39 -9.27
C VAL A 173 -24.32 0.75 -10.72
N LEU A 174 -23.36 1.35 -11.42
CA LEU A 174 -23.49 1.65 -12.85
C LEU A 174 -23.64 0.37 -13.68
N GLY A 175 -22.95 -0.72 -13.32
CA GLY A 175 -23.13 -2.03 -13.93
C GLY A 175 -24.55 -2.58 -13.74
N LEU A 176 -25.07 -2.56 -12.51
CA LEU A 176 -26.42 -3.00 -12.19
C LEU A 176 -27.50 -2.12 -12.84
N VAL A 177 -27.32 -0.80 -12.86
CA VAL A 177 -28.23 0.12 -13.59
C VAL A 177 -28.19 -0.17 -15.09
N GLY A 178 -27.01 -0.44 -15.64
CA GLY A 178 -26.84 -0.94 -17.00
C GLY A 178 -27.72 -2.17 -17.25
N GLU A 179 -27.59 -3.21 -16.43
CA GLU A 179 -28.41 -4.43 -16.52
C GLU A 179 -29.92 -4.16 -16.38
N MET A 180 -30.34 -3.26 -15.49
CA MET A 180 -31.75 -2.88 -15.31
C MET A 180 -32.30 -2.06 -16.48
N THR A 181 -31.45 -1.26 -17.16
CA THR A 181 -31.83 -0.52 -18.37
C THR A 181 -31.70 -1.35 -19.66
N GLU A 182 -30.95 -2.46 -19.61
CA GLU A 182 -30.71 -3.36 -20.74
C GLU A 182 -31.69 -4.55 -20.82
N THR A 183 -32.72 -4.62 -19.98
CA THR A 183 -33.91 -5.43 -20.28
C THR A 183 -34.88 -4.63 -21.13
N PRO A 184 -34.90 -4.75 -22.48
CA PRO A 184 -36.02 -4.22 -23.24
C PRO A 184 -37.27 -5.00 -22.84
N VAL A 185 -38.26 -4.30 -22.28
CA VAL A 185 -39.64 -4.78 -22.29
C VAL A 185 -40.00 -5.01 -23.75
N SER A 186 -40.01 -6.27 -24.18
CA SER A 186 -40.40 -6.64 -25.54
C SER A 186 -41.91 -6.50 -25.66
N ILE A 187 -42.37 -5.38 -26.23
CA ILE A 187 -43.72 -5.32 -26.78
C ILE A 187 -43.64 -5.87 -28.21
N PRO A 188 -44.31 -6.98 -28.54
CA PRO A 188 -44.23 -7.55 -29.87
C PRO A 188 -45.09 -6.73 -30.83
N SER A 189 -44.48 -5.90 -31.68
CA SER A 189 -45.17 -5.26 -32.81
C SER A 189 -44.83 -5.98 -34.12
N HIS A 190 -45.84 -6.65 -34.68
CA HIS A 190 -45.84 -7.26 -36.00
C HIS A 190 -45.81 -6.18 -37.10
N GLY A 191 -45.06 -6.44 -38.19
CA GLY A 191 -45.51 -6.10 -39.55
C GLY A 191 -44.74 -5.05 -40.35
N ARG A 192 -43.90 -5.54 -41.29
CA ARG A 192 -43.70 -5.16 -42.71
C ARG A 192 -43.56 -3.69 -43.20
N HIS A 193 -42.80 -3.60 -44.32
CA HIS A 193 -42.50 -2.51 -45.29
C HIS A 193 -41.30 -1.61 -44.89
N GLY A 194 -40.31 -1.24 -45.70
CA GLY A 194 -39.96 -1.31 -47.13
C GLY A 194 -38.66 -0.47 -47.33
N PRO A 195 -37.94 -0.53 -48.47
CA PRO A 195 -36.51 -0.17 -48.54
C PRO A 195 -36.30 1.27 -49.06
N ILE A 196 -35.68 2.17 -48.26
CA ILE A 196 -35.31 3.52 -48.75
C ILE A 196 -33.87 3.95 -48.42
N PHE A 197 -33.15 3.30 -47.51
CA PHE A 197 -31.76 3.69 -47.22
C PHE A 197 -30.79 2.53 -47.39
N ALA A 198 -30.69 2.07 -48.64
CA ALA A 198 -29.50 1.40 -49.11
C ALA A 198 -28.60 2.44 -49.81
N ARG A 199 -27.31 2.42 -49.44
CA ARG A 199 -26.14 3.02 -50.13
C ARG A 199 -25.66 4.39 -49.64
N PHE A 200 -24.91 4.34 -48.54
CA PHE A 200 -23.47 4.62 -48.65
C PHE A 200 -22.70 3.35 -48.26
N GLY A 201 -22.04 2.72 -49.24
CA GLY A 201 -20.92 1.81 -48.99
C GLY A 201 -19.62 2.60 -49.16
N ASP A 202 -18.44 2.08 -48.87
CA ASP A 202 -18.05 0.82 -48.26
C ASP A 202 -16.56 0.99 -47.89
N SER A 203 -16.06 0.18 -46.96
CA SER A 203 -14.64 -0.08 -46.63
C SER A 203 -14.15 0.42 -45.25
N ALA A 204 -14.50 -0.35 -44.22
CA ALA A 204 -13.53 -1.05 -43.37
C ALA A 204 -14.30 -2.09 -42.54
N ALA A 205 -13.96 -3.35 -42.74
CA ALA A 205 -14.68 -4.52 -42.25
C ALA A 205 -14.89 -4.53 -40.73
N ARG A 206 -16.10 -4.91 -40.30
CA ARG A 206 -16.32 -5.51 -38.98
C ARG A 206 -15.69 -6.90 -38.99
N PRO A 207 -14.74 -7.24 -38.09
CA PRO A 207 -14.30 -8.61 -37.98
C PRO A 207 -15.45 -9.43 -37.38
N THR A 208 -15.92 -10.38 -38.19
CA THR A 208 -16.77 -11.48 -37.75
C THR A 208 -15.99 -12.33 -36.74
N GLY A 209 -16.69 -12.95 -35.78
CA GLY A 209 -16.15 -13.65 -34.61
C GLY A 209 -15.20 -14.85 -34.87
N GLY A 210 -14.73 -15.04 -36.11
CA GLY A 210 -13.66 -15.99 -36.46
C GLY A 210 -12.25 -15.38 -36.58
N GLU A 211 -12.08 -14.05 -36.57
CA GLU A 211 -10.76 -13.39 -36.70
C GLU A 211 -10.12 -12.95 -35.38
N VAL A 212 -10.90 -12.89 -34.30
CA VAL A 212 -10.46 -12.39 -32.98
C VAL A 212 -9.34 -13.27 -32.38
N ALA A 213 -9.37 -14.58 -32.64
CA ALA A 213 -8.34 -15.53 -32.20
C ALA A 213 -7.06 -15.56 -33.07
N LYS A 214 -6.98 -14.79 -34.17
CA LYS A 214 -5.75 -14.63 -34.98
C LYS A 214 -4.92 -13.41 -34.57
N LEU A 215 -5.46 -12.53 -33.73
CA LEU A 215 -4.82 -11.26 -33.32
C LEU A 215 -3.91 -11.38 -32.08
N LEU A 216 -4.15 -12.38 -31.23
CA LEU A 216 -3.35 -12.62 -30.03
C LEU A 216 -2.12 -13.48 -30.35
N SER A 217 -0.96 -13.08 -29.84
CA SER A 217 0.27 -13.88 -29.84
C SER A 217 0.09 -15.16 -29.00
N PRO A 218 0.97 -16.17 -29.14
CA PRO A 218 0.90 -17.39 -28.33
C PRO A 218 0.90 -17.09 -26.82
N ARG A 219 1.73 -16.14 -26.39
CA ARG A 219 1.80 -15.73 -24.98
C ARG A 219 0.55 -15.00 -24.49
N GLU A 220 -0.07 -14.20 -25.35
CA GLU A 220 -1.33 -13.54 -25.04
C GLU A 220 -2.51 -14.53 -24.97
N HIS A 221 -2.46 -15.63 -25.75
CA HIS A 221 -3.42 -16.72 -25.62
C HIS A 221 -3.30 -17.43 -24.27
N GLU A 222 -2.09 -17.79 -23.84
CA GLU A 222 -1.86 -18.42 -22.53
C GLU A 222 -2.39 -17.55 -21.39
N ILE A 223 -2.14 -16.25 -21.45
CA ILE A 223 -2.65 -15.29 -20.47
C ILE A 223 -4.18 -15.23 -20.54
N ALA A 224 -4.77 -15.10 -21.74
CA ALA A 224 -6.23 -15.06 -21.91
C ALA A 224 -6.94 -16.32 -21.38
N GLN A 225 -6.35 -17.51 -21.55
CA GLN A 225 -6.87 -18.75 -20.96
C GLN A 225 -6.83 -18.74 -19.43
N LEU A 226 -5.76 -18.21 -18.83
CA LEU A 226 -5.71 -18.10 -17.38
C LEU A 226 -6.70 -17.03 -16.87
N LEU A 227 -6.98 -15.99 -17.67
CA LEU A 227 -8.03 -15.02 -17.36
C LEU A 227 -9.42 -15.66 -17.33
N THR A 228 -9.73 -16.58 -18.25
CA THR A 228 -11.04 -17.28 -18.28
C THR A 228 -11.23 -18.18 -17.06
N ARG A 229 -10.14 -18.67 -16.46
CA ARG A 229 -10.13 -19.42 -15.19
C ARG A 229 -10.23 -18.53 -13.94
N GLY A 230 -10.46 -17.22 -14.11
CA GLY A 230 -10.60 -16.27 -13.01
C GLY A 230 -9.28 -15.89 -12.31
N ARG A 231 -8.11 -16.28 -12.83
CA ARG A 231 -6.82 -16.06 -12.15
C ARG A 231 -6.42 -14.59 -12.11
N SER A 232 -5.97 -14.12 -10.96
CA SER A 232 -5.39 -12.79 -10.81
C SER A 232 -4.07 -12.64 -11.58
N ASN A 233 -3.64 -11.39 -11.83
CA ASN A 233 -2.40 -11.13 -12.57
C ASN A 233 -1.15 -11.68 -11.85
N ARG A 234 -1.20 -11.81 -10.52
CA ARG A 234 -0.12 -12.39 -9.71
C ARG A 234 -0.05 -13.90 -9.87
N GLU A 235 -1.18 -14.60 -9.81
CA GLU A 235 -1.23 -16.04 -10.05
C GLU A 235 -0.82 -16.40 -11.49
N ILE A 236 -1.19 -15.57 -12.46
CA ILE A 236 -0.75 -15.74 -13.86
C ILE A 236 0.76 -15.57 -13.97
N ALA A 237 1.33 -14.60 -13.26
CA ALA A 237 2.76 -14.34 -13.24
C ALA A 237 3.53 -15.54 -12.66
N GLU A 238 3.04 -16.13 -11.57
CA GLU A 238 3.59 -17.32 -10.94
C GLU A 238 3.51 -18.55 -11.87
N VAL A 239 2.36 -18.80 -12.50
CA VAL A 239 2.16 -19.93 -13.43
C VAL A 239 3.06 -19.80 -14.66
N LEU A 240 3.21 -18.60 -15.22
CA LEU A 240 3.94 -18.35 -16.45
C LEU A 240 5.41 -17.94 -16.23
N HIS A 241 5.87 -17.88 -14.99
CA HIS A 241 7.22 -17.43 -14.61
C HIS A 241 7.56 -16.04 -15.17
N LEU A 242 6.62 -15.10 -15.06
CA LEU A 242 6.74 -13.69 -15.47
C LEU A 242 6.68 -12.75 -14.27
N SER A 243 7.03 -11.48 -14.46
CA SER A 243 6.71 -10.45 -13.45
C SER A 243 5.23 -10.04 -13.51
N PRO A 244 4.57 -9.72 -12.37
CA PRO A 244 3.19 -9.25 -12.35
C PRO A 244 2.94 -8.02 -13.24
N ASP A 245 3.93 -7.12 -13.35
CA ASP A 245 3.83 -5.94 -14.20
C ASP A 245 3.93 -6.28 -15.70
N SER A 246 4.71 -7.30 -16.06
CA SER A 246 4.69 -7.86 -17.41
C SER A 246 3.31 -8.43 -17.74
N VAL A 247 2.66 -9.13 -16.79
CA VAL A 247 1.31 -9.65 -16.98
C VAL A 247 0.30 -8.52 -17.17
N LYS A 248 0.34 -7.46 -16.34
CA LYS A 248 -0.53 -6.28 -16.52
C LYS A 248 -0.39 -5.66 -17.91
N GLY A 249 0.85 -5.49 -18.38
CA GLY A 249 1.12 -4.95 -19.71
C GLY A 249 0.58 -5.82 -20.84
N ASN A 250 0.69 -7.15 -20.71
CA ASN A 250 0.11 -8.08 -21.67
C ASN A 250 -1.43 -8.09 -21.63
N VAL A 251 -2.05 -8.01 -20.45
CA VAL A 251 -3.52 -7.89 -20.30
C VAL A 251 -4.04 -6.63 -20.99
N ALA A 252 -3.38 -5.48 -20.81
CA ALA A 252 -3.78 -4.25 -21.50
C ALA A 252 -3.72 -4.37 -23.03
N ARG A 253 -2.71 -5.07 -23.57
CA ARG A 253 -2.64 -5.36 -25.02
C ARG A 253 -3.73 -6.31 -25.47
N ILE A 254 -4.07 -7.32 -24.67
CA ILE A 254 -5.16 -8.25 -24.96
C ILE A 254 -6.49 -7.49 -25.03
N LEU A 255 -6.81 -6.66 -24.03
CA LEU A 255 -8.03 -5.84 -24.03
C LEU A 255 -8.15 -5.01 -25.31
N ARG A 256 -7.06 -4.32 -25.69
CA ARG A 256 -7.03 -3.52 -26.92
C ARG A 256 -7.19 -4.35 -28.19
N LYS A 257 -6.55 -5.53 -28.26
CA LYS A 257 -6.63 -6.42 -29.44
C LYS A 257 -7.97 -7.10 -29.60
N LEU A 258 -8.66 -7.35 -28.50
CA LEU A 258 -10.02 -7.91 -28.47
C LEU A 258 -11.10 -6.83 -28.52
N ASP A 259 -10.70 -5.55 -28.64
CA ASP A 259 -11.58 -4.39 -28.57
C ASP A 259 -12.52 -4.44 -27.35
N ALA A 260 -11.99 -4.84 -26.20
CA ALA A 260 -12.74 -5.06 -24.98
C ALA A 260 -12.50 -3.92 -23.98
N ALA A 261 -13.56 -3.38 -23.42
CA ALA A 261 -13.52 -2.31 -22.43
C ALA A 261 -13.07 -2.81 -21.06
N ASN A 262 -13.33 -4.08 -20.73
CA ASN A 262 -12.96 -4.66 -19.45
C ASN A 262 -12.59 -6.15 -19.55
N ARG A 263 -12.07 -6.67 -18.44
CA ARG A 263 -11.58 -8.05 -18.31
C ARG A 263 -12.66 -9.09 -18.59
N ALA A 264 -13.90 -8.87 -18.14
CA ALA A 264 -15.00 -9.82 -18.34
C ALA A 264 -15.40 -9.90 -19.82
N GLU A 265 -15.46 -8.75 -20.50
CA GLU A 265 -15.73 -8.67 -21.93
C GLU A 265 -14.64 -9.35 -22.76
N ALA A 266 -13.37 -9.17 -22.40
CA ALA A 266 -12.26 -9.86 -23.04
C ALA A 266 -12.36 -11.39 -22.90
N VAL A 267 -12.77 -11.89 -21.73
CA VAL A 267 -13.01 -13.31 -21.49
C VAL A 267 -14.17 -13.82 -22.36
N ALA A 268 -15.29 -13.11 -22.41
CA ALA A 268 -16.45 -13.50 -23.21
C ALA A 268 -16.12 -13.53 -24.72
N LYS A 269 -15.42 -12.51 -25.23
CA LYS A 269 -14.97 -12.44 -26.63
C LYS A 269 -13.97 -13.56 -26.95
N TYR A 270 -13.03 -13.83 -26.06
CA TYR A 270 -12.07 -14.93 -26.21
C TYR A 270 -12.76 -16.30 -26.23
N LEU A 271 -13.70 -16.56 -25.32
CA LEU A 271 -14.45 -17.82 -25.25
C LEU A 271 -15.30 -18.03 -26.51
N THR A 272 -16.03 -17.00 -26.95
CA THR A 272 -16.83 -17.05 -28.18
C THR A 272 -15.97 -17.36 -29.40
N ALA A 273 -14.78 -16.74 -29.48
CA ALA A 273 -13.83 -16.99 -30.55
C ALA A 273 -13.17 -18.39 -30.47
N SER A 274 -12.99 -18.95 -29.26
CA SER A 274 -12.43 -20.29 -29.06
C SER A 274 -13.44 -21.40 -29.40
N MET A 275 -14.71 -21.23 -29.04
CA MET A 275 -15.78 -22.18 -29.36
C MET A 275 -16.07 -22.22 -30.87
N ALA A 276 -15.90 -21.09 -31.57
CA ALA A 276 -16.01 -21.02 -33.02
C ALA A 276 -14.88 -21.78 -33.78
N ARG A 277 -13.79 -22.19 -33.09
CA ARG A 277 -12.72 -23.03 -33.66
C ARG A 277 -12.97 -24.53 -33.49
N GLU A 278 -13.62 -24.96 -32.41
CA GLU A 278 -13.86 -26.38 -32.11
C GLU A 278 -15.06 -26.97 -32.86
N GLY A 279 -15.96 -26.12 -33.36
CA GLY A 279 -17.14 -26.52 -34.14
C GLY A 279 -16.95 -26.54 -35.66
N ARG A 280 -15.72 -26.68 -36.17
CA ARG A 280 -15.41 -26.67 -37.61
C ARG A 280 -14.46 -27.79 -38.02
#